data_AF-A0A4V2AVD5-F1
#
_entry.id   AF-A0A4V2AVD5-F1
#
_cell.length_a   1.000
_cell.length_b   1.000
_cell.length_c   1.000
_cell.angle_alpha   90.00
_cell.angle_beta   90.00
_cell.angle_gamma   90.00
#
_symmetry.space_group_name_H-M   'P 1'
#
loop_
_entity.id
_entity.type
_entity.pdbx_description
1 polymer ?
#
loop_
_entity_poly.entity_id
_entity_poly.type
_entity_poly.pdbx_seq_one_letter_code
_entity_poly.pdbx_strand_id
1 'polypeptide(L)'
;MTRYFKQKMTRLRAALSVASMFLVALNSIPEAARAVEVPSGYYAEKVTSTTFASPIGLDIAQDGRIFIIQQDGTIRIVDKGKTLGAPFTKINTYNQDEHGLLGIALDPDFLSNHYIYVFYTTPKDQGYNNRISRLTEANNLMVPGSEKVLLNLQKIPDNDKWHNGGALHFGKDGKLYAAVGNRKTLVWLLASSCASIRTDRFLPITLM
;
A
#
# COMPACT_ATOMS: atom_id res chain seq x y z
N MET A 1 22.45 -57.58 -41.53
CA MET A 1 22.89 -56.95 -40.27
C MET A 1 22.25 -55.59 -39.97
N THR A 2 21.41 -55.02 -40.84
CA THR A 2 20.89 -53.63 -40.73
C THR A 2 19.47 -53.50 -40.15
N ARG A 3 18.64 -54.55 -40.19
CA ARG A 3 17.29 -54.53 -39.59
C ARG A 3 17.28 -54.64 -38.06
N TYR A 4 18.20 -55.43 -37.50
CA TYR A 4 18.32 -55.63 -36.04
C TYR A 4 18.74 -54.35 -35.30
N PHE A 5 19.60 -53.54 -35.92
CA PHE A 5 20.10 -52.28 -35.33
C PHE A 5 19.03 -51.18 -35.29
N LYS A 6 18.18 -51.09 -36.33
CA LYS A 6 17.06 -50.14 -36.37
C LYS A 6 16.02 -50.43 -35.28
N GLN A 7 15.67 -51.70 -35.06
CA GLN A 7 14.65 -52.07 -34.06
C GLN A 7 15.10 -51.82 -32.61
N LYS A 8 16.41 -51.96 -32.31
CA LYS A 8 16.98 -51.63 -30.99
C LYS A 8 16.97 -50.13 -30.71
N MET A 9 17.27 -49.28 -31.70
CA MET A 9 17.22 -47.81 -31.53
C MET A 9 15.81 -47.25 -31.38
N THR A 10 14.79 -47.84 -32.02
CA THR A 10 13.40 -47.42 -31.83
C THR A 10 12.88 -47.72 -30.43
N ARG A 11 13.29 -48.87 -29.84
CA ARG A 11 12.95 -49.22 -28.45
C ARG A 11 13.68 -48.36 -27.42
N LEU A 12 14.92 -47.94 -27.70
CA LEU A 12 15.67 -47.03 -26.83
C LEU A 12 15.10 -45.60 -26.81
N ARG A 13 14.61 -45.12 -27.97
CA ARG A 13 13.92 -43.81 -28.06
C ARG A 13 12.54 -43.82 -27.39
N ALA A 14 11.80 -44.92 -27.48
CA ALA A 14 10.53 -45.06 -26.78
C ALA A 14 10.72 -45.10 -25.24
N ALA A 15 11.75 -45.79 -24.75
CA ALA A 15 12.03 -45.87 -23.31
C ALA A 15 12.49 -44.54 -22.68
N LEU A 16 13.27 -43.72 -23.39
CA LEU A 16 13.66 -42.38 -22.91
C LEU A 16 12.50 -41.37 -22.91
N SER A 17 11.52 -41.54 -23.80
CA SER A 17 10.38 -40.61 -23.91
C SER A 17 9.38 -40.78 -22.75
N VAL A 18 9.18 -42.02 -22.28
CA VAL A 18 8.27 -42.31 -21.16
C VAL A 18 8.87 -41.89 -19.81
N ALA A 19 10.20 -42.00 -19.63
CA ALA A 19 10.87 -41.57 -18.40
C ALA A 19 10.84 -40.04 -18.21
N SER A 20 10.95 -39.25 -19.28
CA SER A 20 10.85 -37.79 -19.21
C SER A 20 9.42 -37.28 -18.98
N MET A 21 8.39 -38.00 -19.42
CA MET A 21 7.00 -37.63 -19.09
C MET A 21 6.64 -37.90 -17.62
N PHE A 22 7.31 -38.84 -16.96
CA PHE A 22 7.12 -39.08 -15.53
C PHE A 22 7.88 -38.09 -14.63
N LEU A 23 9.02 -37.54 -15.07
CA LEU A 23 9.76 -36.52 -14.31
C LEU A 23 9.11 -35.13 -14.36
N VAL A 24 8.35 -34.81 -15.41
CA VAL A 24 7.65 -33.51 -15.53
C VAL A 24 6.33 -33.50 -14.73
N ALA A 25 5.70 -34.66 -14.50
CA ALA A 25 4.45 -34.76 -13.76
C ALA A 25 4.60 -34.54 -12.23
N LEU A 26 5.81 -34.66 -11.67
CA LEU A 26 6.06 -34.43 -10.24
C LEU A 26 6.19 -32.95 -9.85
N ASN A 27 6.33 -32.03 -10.82
CA ASN A 27 6.41 -30.59 -10.56
C ASN A 27 5.09 -29.83 -10.77
N SER A 28 4.02 -30.54 -11.15
CA SER A 28 2.68 -29.98 -11.28
C SER A 28 1.83 -30.33 -10.06
N ILE A 29 2.38 -30.19 -8.86
CA ILE A 29 1.53 -30.08 -7.68
C ILE A 29 0.86 -28.71 -7.83
N PRO A 30 -0.46 -28.61 -8.05
CA PRO A 30 -1.12 -27.32 -8.00
C PRO A 30 -0.76 -26.70 -6.65
N GLU A 31 -0.44 -25.41 -6.65
CA GLU A 31 -0.30 -24.57 -5.46
C GLU A 31 -1.67 -24.44 -4.77
N ALA A 32 -2.29 -25.58 -4.45
CA ALA A 32 -3.39 -25.70 -3.53
C ALA A 32 -2.83 -25.20 -2.22
N ALA A 33 -3.16 -23.93 -1.95
CA ALA A 33 -2.83 -23.13 -0.79
C ALA A 33 -2.24 -23.98 0.34
N ARG A 34 -0.90 -23.98 0.46
CA ARG A 34 -0.32 -24.25 1.77
C ARG A 34 -0.97 -23.24 2.69
N ALA A 35 -1.86 -23.72 3.56
CA ALA A 35 -2.39 -22.91 4.64
C ALA A 35 -1.17 -22.33 5.34
N VAL A 36 -1.11 -21.00 5.45
CA VAL A 36 -0.06 -20.35 6.24
C VAL A 36 -0.15 -20.99 7.62
N GLU A 37 0.90 -21.71 8.04
CA GLU A 37 0.97 -22.22 9.41
C GLU A 37 1.01 -21.01 10.32
N VAL A 38 -0.14 -20.73 10.92
CA VAL A 38 -0.32 -19.65 11.88
C VAL A 38 -0.18 -20.24 13.29
N PRO A 39 0.48 -19.54 14.23
CA PRO A 39 0.57 -19.99 15.61
C PRO A 39 -0.82 -20.27 16.20
N SER A 40 -0.88 -21.16 17.19
CA SER A 40 -2.13 -21.46 17.90
C SER A 40 -2.78 -20.18 18.42
N GLY A 41 -4.08 -20.02 18.18
CA GLY A 41 -4.84 -18.81 18.52
C GLY A 41 -4.89 -17.73 17.42
N TYR A 42 -4.20 -17.93 16.30
CA TYR A 42 -4.26 -17.05 15.13
C TYR A 42 -4.91 -17.75 13.93
N TYR A 43 -5.50 -16.96 13.04
CA TYR A 43 -5.97 -17.41 11.74
C TYR A 43 -5.44 -16.47 10.65
N ALA A 44 -5.26 -16.99 9.44
CA ALA A 44 -4.92 -16.19 8.27
C ALA A 44 -6.00 -16.40 7.21
N GLU A 45 -6.55 -15.29 6.72
CA GLU A 45 -7.45 -15.29 5.56
C GLU A 45 -6.74 -14.65 4.38
N LYS A 46 -6.71 -15.35 3.25
CA LYS A 46 -6.10 -14.82 2.02
C LYS A 46 -7.11 -13.94 1.30
N VAL A 47 -6.86 -12.63 1.28
CA VAL A 47 -7.59 -11.70 0.41
C VAL A 47 -6.85 -11.59 -0.92
N THR A 48 -7.43 -12.14 -1.98
CA THR A 48 -6.87 -12.03 -3.35
C THR A 48 -7.62 -10.99 -4.17
N SER A 49 -6.87 -10.18 -4.90
CA SER A 49 -7.42 -9.23 -5.86
C SER A 49 -6.46 -9.07 -7.03
N THR A 50 -6.97 -9.15 -8.25
CA THR A 50 -6.20 -8.79 -9.46
C THR A 50 -6.03 -7.28 -9.59
N THR A 51 -6.69 -6.50 -8.74
CA THR A 51 -6.71 -5.04 -8.81
C THR A 51 -5.67 -4.38 -7.92
N PHE A 52 -5.00 -5.16 -7.04
CA PHE A 52 -3.91 -4.68 -6.22
C PHE A 52 -2.63 -4.54 -7.05
N ALA A 53 -2.09 -3.33 -7.09
CA ALA A 53 -0.82 -3.02 -7.74
C ALA A 53 0.06 -2.23 -6.77
N SER A 54 1.20 -2.80 -6.37
CA SER A 54 2.13 -2.23 -5.39
C SER A 54 1.44 -1.68 -4.12
N PRO A 55 0.69 -2.53 -3.37
CA PRO A 55 0.13 -2.13 -2.09
C PRO A 55 1.26 -1.85 -1.09
N ILE A 56 1.19 -0.72 -0.37
CA ILE A 56 2.25 -0.31 0.56
C ILE A 56 1.78 0.01 1.98
N GLY A 57 0.46 0.05 2.20
CA GLY A 57 -0.09 0.24 3.53
C GLY A 57 -1.59 -0.05 3.57
N LEU A 58 -2.12 -0.17 4.78
CA LEU A 58 -3.54 -0.30 5.02
C LEU A 58 -3.92 0.26 6.39
N ASP A 59 -5.21 0.55 6.56
CA ASP A 59 -5.82 0.73 7.87
C ASP A 59 -7.22 0.07 7.89
N ILE A 60 -7.67 -0.30 9.09
CA ILE A 60 -8.89 -1.09 9.29
C ILE A 60 -9.92 -0.24 10.05
N ALA A 61 -11.06 -0.02 9.43
CA ALA A 61 -12.18 0.68 10.03
C ALA A 61 -12.82 -0.18 11.13
N GLN A 62 -13.48 0.47 12.10
CA GLN A 62 -14.18 -0.21 13.20
C GLN A 62 -15.37 -1.06 12.70
N ASP A 63 -15.86 -0.80 11.49
CA ASP A 63 -16.88 -1.61 10.80
C ASP A 63 -16.30 -2.84 10.05
N GLY A 64 -14.98 -3.01 10.06
CA GLY A 64 -14.26 -4.12 9.42
C GLY A 64 -13.83 -3.88 7.98
N ARG A 65 -14.17 -2.73 7.37
CA ARG A 65 -13.62 -2.37 6.05
C ARG A 65 -12.12 -2.12 6.15
N ILE A 66 -11.37 -2.59 5.17
CA ILE A 66 -9.92 -2.38 5.08
C ILE A 66 -9.64 -1.44 3.92
N PHE A 67 -9.02 -0.29 4.22
CA PHE A 67 -8.58 0.67 3.21
C PHE A 67 -7.12 0.40 2.89
N ILE A 68 -6.83 0.03 1.65
CA ILE A 68 -5.50 -0.33 1.18
C ILE A 68 -5.00 0.76 0.25
N ILE A 69 -3.81 1.28 0.53
CA ILE A 69 -3.13 2.24 -0.33
C ILE A 69 -2.13 1.56 -1.25
N GLN A 70 -2.10 2.05 -2.48
CA GLN A 70 -1.13 1.67 -3.48
C GLN A 70 -0.20 2.83 -3.77
N GLN A 71 1.05 2.52 -4.10
CA GLN A 71 2.07 3.53 -4.36
C GLN A 71 1.66 4.54 -5.45
N ASP A 72 0.88 4.12 -6.45
CA ASP A 72 0.40 4.97 -7.55
C ASP A 72 -0.68 5.99 -7.16
N GLY A 73 -1.04 6.08 -5.87
CA GLY A 73 -2.05 6.98 -5.36
C GLY A 73 -3.46 6.36 -5.27
N THR A 74 -3.64 5.12 -5.70
CA THR A 74 -4.94 4.44 -5.63
C THR A 74 -5.24 3.99 -4.20
N ILE A 75 -6.48 4.18 -3.76
CA ILE A 75 -7.02 3.61 -2.53
C ILE A 75 -8.12 2.61 -2.88
N ARG A 76 -8.01 1.39 -2.37
CA ARG A 76 -8.99 0.31 -2.54
C ARG A 76 -9.65 -0.01 -1.20
N ILE A 77 -10.87 -0.53 -1.26
CA ILE A 77 -11.58 -1.04 -0.07
C ILE A 77 -11.73 -2.55 -0.22
N VAL A 78 -11.43 -3.27 0.85
CA VAL A 78 -11.87 -4.65 1.06
C VAL A 78 -12.98 -4.62 2.10
N ASP A 79 -14.10 -5.26 1.77
CA ASP A 79 -15.22 -5.46 2.68
C ASP A 79 -15.57 -6.95 2.70
N LYS A 80 -15.67 -7.53 3.89
CA LYS A 80 -15.99 -8.96 4.10
C LYS A 80 -15.13 -9.91 3.22
N GLY A 81 -13.82 -9.68 3.22
CA GLY A 81 -12.84 -10.50 2.48
C GLY A 81 -12.82 -10.26 0.96
N LYS A 82 -13.63 -9.34 0.42
CA LYS A 82 -13.71 -9.05 -1.02
C LYS A 82 -13.32 -7.61 -1.33
N THR A 83 -12.47 -7.42 -2.33
CA THR A 83 -12.19 -6.08 -2.86
C THR A 83 -13.41 -5.53 -3.57
N LEU A 84 -13.78 -4.29 -3.28
CA LEU A 84 -14.82 -3.58 -4.02
C LEU A 84 -14.36 -3.30 -5.46
N GLY A 85 -15.31 -3.32 -6.41
CA GLY A 85 -14.98 -3.18 -7.83
C GLY A 85 -14.36 -1.82 -8.18
N ALA A 86 -14.95 -0.73 -7.67
CA ALA A 86 -14.42 0.62 -7.84
C ALA A 86 -13.36 0.93 -6.75
N PRO A 87 -12.28 1.66 -7.09
CA PRO A 87 -11.41 2.24 -6.07
C PRO A 87 -12.17 3.30 -5.26
N PHE A 88 -11.79 3.49 -4.00
CA PHE A 88 -12.28 4.59 -3.17
C PHE A 88 -11.93 5.95 -3.80
N THR A 89 -10.68 6.09 -4.24
CA THR A 89 -10.17 7.24 -5.00
C THR A 89 -8.83 6.91 -5.64
N LYS A 90 -8.34 7.83 -6.48
CA LYS A 90 -6.95 7.87 -6.95
C LYS A 90 -6.40 9.29 -6.80
N ILE A 91 -5.45 9.45 -5.88
CA ILE A 91 -4.75 10.70 -5.65
C ILE A 91 -3.65 10.84 -6.70
N ASN A 92 -3.49 12.03 -7.27
CA ASN A 92 -2.37 12.29 -8.17
C ASN A 92 -1.07 12.40 -7.35
N THR A 93 -0.13 11.50 -7.59
CA THR A 93 1.13 11.42 -6.84
C THR A 93 2.32 11.31 -7.77
N TYR A 94 3.49 11.73 -7.30
CA TYR A 94 4.75 11.27 -7.89
C TYR A 94 5.08 9.90 -7.29
N ASN A 95 5.18 8.86 -8.12
CA ASN A 95 5.18 7.45 -7.69
C ASN A 95 6.42 6.69 -8.18
N GLN A 96 7.61 7.31 -8.08
CA GLN A 96 8.89 6.69 -8.41
C GLN A 96 9.73 6.49 -7.15
N ASP A 97 10.57 5.45 -7.14
CA ASP A 97 11.44 5.11 -6.00
C ASP A 97 10.61 4.89 -4.71
N GLU A 98 10.86 5.65 -3.63
CA GLU A 98 10.09 5.63 -2.38
C GLU A 98 8.95 6.67 -2.33
N HIS A 99 8.65 7.35 -3.43
CA HIS A 99 7.57 8.32 -3.48
C HIS A 99 6.25 7.65 -3.85
N GLY A 100 5.13 8.31 -3.51
CA GLY A 100 3.80 7.85 -3.86
C GLY A 100 2.79 8.22 -2.79
N LEU A 101 1.72 7.42 -2.66
CA LEU A 101 0.83 7.46 -1.51
C LEU A 101 1.34 6.50 -0.42
N LEU A 102 1.98 7.04 0.60
CA LEU A 102 2.86 6.32 1.52
C LEU A 102 2.24 5.99 2.88
N GLY A 103 1.17 6.70 3.26
CA GLY A 103 0.52 6.52 4.55
C GLY A 103 -0.98 6.68 4.49
N ILE A 104 -1.66 5.94 5.35
CA ILE A 104 -3.09 6.05 5.62
C ILE A 104 -3.34 5.92 7.11
N ALA A 105 -4.28 6.68 7.65
CA ALA A 105 -4.85 6.49 8.96
C ALA A 105 -6.34 6.88 8.92
N LEU A 106 -7.21 6.06 9.47
CA LEU A 106 -8.61 6.38 9.70
C LEU A 106 -8.73 7.16 11.01
N ASP A 107 -9.65 8.11 11.04
CA ASP A 107 -9.95 8.84 12.26
C ASP A 107 -10.48 7.87 13.35
N PRO A 108 -10.14 8.04 14.64
CA PRO A 108 -10.71 7.21 15.71
C PRO A 108 -12.24 7.25 15.75
N ASP A 109 -12.85 8.35 15.29
CA ASP A 109 -14.30 8.52 15.17
C ASP A 109 -14.81 8.31 13.72
N PHE A 110 -14.10 7.52 12.91
CA PHE A 110 -14.38 7.30 11.48
C PHE A 110 -15.84 6.92 11.20
N LEU A 111 -16.48 6.08 12.02
CA LEU A 111 -17.89 5.71 11.82
C LEU A 111 -18.88 6.88 11.97
N SER A 112 -18.44 7.99 12.57
CA SER A 112 -19.25 9.19 12.75
C SER A 112 -18.85 10.32 11.79
N ASN A 113 -17.55 10.50 11.55
CA ASN A 113 -17.03 11.64 10.78
C ASN A 113 -16.55 11.29 9.37
N HIS A 114 -16.35 10.01 9.07
CA HIS A 114 -15.88 9.48 7.79
C HIS A 114 -14.53 10.06 7.33
N TYR A 115 -13.66 10.46 8.26
CA TYR A 115 -12.38 11.08 7.94
C TYR A 115 -11.26 10.05 7.74
N ILE A 116 -10.50 10.25 6.67
CA ILE A 116 -9.34 9.45 6.29
C ILE A 116 -8.16 10.39 6.08
N TYR A 117 -7.02 10.11 6.69
CA TYR A 117 -5.80 10.89 6.56
C TYR A 117 -4.82 10.13 5.68
N VAL A 118 -4.15 10.86 4.78
CA VAL A 118 -3.22 10.31 3.81
C VAL A 118 -1.92 11.07 3.81
N PHE A 119 -0.80 10.35 3.70
CA PHE A 119 0.54 10.92 3.51
C PHE A 119 1.01 10.57 2.11
N TYR A 120 1.34 11.57 1.28
CA TYR A 120 1.74 11.31 -0.11
C TYR A 120 2.74 12.32 -0.66
N THR A 121 3.45 11.94 -1.71
CA THR A 121 4.32 12.82 -2.48
C THR A 121 3.56 13.46 -3.62
N THR A 122 3.51 14.79 -3.67
CA THR A 122 2.87 15.53 -4.77
C THR A 122 3.70 15.42 -6.06
N PRO A 123 3.06 15.54 -7.24
CA PRO A 123 3.75 15.66 -8.52
C PRO A 123 4.84 16.73 -8.55
N LYS A 124 5.82 16.58 -9.45
CA LYS A 124 6.98 17.50 -9.55
C LYS A 124 6.58 18.94 -9.90
N ASP A 125 5.60 19.08 -10.78
CA ASP A 125 4.99 20.34 -11.20
C ASP A 125 4.01 20.93 -10.16
N GLN A 126 3.67 20.17 -9.11
CA GLN A 126 2.77 20.56 -8.02
C GLN A 126 3.51 20.80 -6.70
N GLY A 127 4.79 21.19 -6.81
CA GLY A 127 5.64 21.59 -5.70
C GLY A 127 6.58 20.50 -5.18
N TYR A 128 6.37 19.23 -5.58
CA TYR A 128 7.24 18.09 -5.20
C TYR A 128 7.53 18.00 -3.69
N ASN A 129 6.49 17.86 -2.87
CA ASN A 129 6.58 17.81 -1.41
C ASN A 129 5.96 16.50 -0.89
N ASN A 130 6.32 16.08 0.32
CA ASN A 130 5.43 15.16 1.05
C ASN A 130 4.35 15.98 1.76
N ARG A 131 3.13 15.48 1.72
CA ARG A 131 1.93 16.18 2.16
C ARG A 131 1.07 15.25 2.98
N ILE A 132 0.44 15.81 4.02
CA ILE A 132 -0.62 15.17 4.77
C ILE A 132 -1.94 15.88 4.44
N SER A 133 -2.92 15.11 4.00
CA SER A 133 -4.28 15.60 3.73
C SER A 133 -5.30 14.76 4.46
N ARG A 134 -6.47 15.35 4.73
CA ARG A 134 -7.69 14.66 5.17
C ARG A 134 -8.68 14.57 4.02
N LEU A 135 -9.28 13.41 3.82
CA LEU A 135 -10.35 13.10 2.87
C LEU A 135 -11.63 12.80 3.65
N THR A 136 -12.78 12.89 2.98
CA THR A 136 -14.07 12.44 3.55
C THR A 136 -14.63 11.31 2.70
N GLU A 137 -15.05 10.24 3.35
CA GLU A 137 -15.73 9.10 2.74
C GLU A 137 -17.25 9.29 2.74
N ALA A 138 -17.89 8.84 1.66
CA ALA A 138 -19.33 8.61 1.61
C ALA A 138 -19.62 7.48 0.62
N ASN A 139 -20.38 6.47 1.05
CA ASN A 139 -20.80 5.34 0.21
C ASN A 139 -19.62 4.62 -0.46
N ASN A 140 -18.55 4.35 0.29
CA ASN A 140 -17.31 3.71 -0.16
C ASN A 140 -16.53 4.50 -1.23
N LEU A 141 -16.81 5.80 -1.37
CA LEU A 141 -16.14 6.69 -2.32
C LEU A 141 -15.66 7.96 -1.61
N MET A 142 -14.60 8.57 -2.13
CA MET A 142 -14.20 9.89 -1.68
C MET A 142 -15.25 10.92 -2.12
N VAL A 143 -15.71 11.75 -1.19
CA VAL A 143 -16.56 12.90 -1.50
C VAL A 143 -15.77 13.87 -2.41
N PRO A 144 -16.26 14.23 -3.60
CA PRO A 144 -15.55 15.13 -4.50
C PRO A 144 -15.21 16.47 -3.84
N GLY A 145 -13.96 16.91 -4.01
CA GLY A 145 -13.48 18.18 -3.43
C GLY A 145 -13.32 18.17 -1.89
N SER A 146 -13.49 17.03 -1.22
CA SER A 146 -13.36 16.94 0.25
C SER A 146 -11.93 16.96 0.77
N GLU A 147 -10.94 16.93 -0.11
CA GLU A 147 -9.54 16.98 0.32
C GLU A 147 -9.26 18.29 1.05
N LYS A 148 -8.78 18.16 2.29
CA LYS A 148 -8.24 19.26 3.09
C LYS A 148 -6.77 18.99 3.35
N VAL A 149 -5.90 19.80 2.76
CA VAL A 149 -4.45 19.76 3.05
C VAL A 149 -4.23 20.24 4.49
N LEU A 150 -3.57 19.41 5.30
CA LEU A 150 -3.29 19.72 6.71
C LEU A 150 -1.85 20.17 6.91
N LEU A 151 -0.92 19.52 6.21
CA LEU A 151 0.50 19.83 6.28
C LEU A 151 1.13 19.64 4.91
N ASN A 152 1.84 20.65 4.44
CA ASN A 152 2.69 20.55 3.26
C ASN A 152 4.14 20.70 3.74
N LEU A 153 4.94 19.63 3.64
CA LEU A 153 6.34 19.67 4.03
C LEU A 153 7.15 20.45 3.00
N GLN A 154 8.40 20.73 3.33
CA GLN A 154 9.33 21.38 2.42
C GLN A 154 9.53 20.58 1.12
N LYS A 155 9.85 21.33 0.05
CA LYS A 155 10.16 20.78 -1.27
C LYS A 155 11.28 19.76 -1.19
N ILE A 156 11.05 18.63 -1.83
CA ILE A 156 12.03 17.57 -2.00
C ILE A 156 13.04 18.06 -3.05
N PRO A 157 14.36 18.02 -2.75
CA PRO A 157 15.37 18.23 -3.79
C PRO A 157 15.20 17.22 -4.93
N ASP A 158 15.37 17.61 -6.19
CA ASP A 158 15.07 16.74 -7.34
C ASP A 158 15.85 15.43 -7.40
N ASN A 159 17.00 15.37 -6.72
CA ASN A 159 17.88 14.20 -6.62
C ASN A 159 17.65 13.38 -5.33
N ASP A 160 16.75 13.82 -4.45
CA ASP A 160 16.41 13.07 -3.23
C ASP A 160 15.28 12.08 -3.54
N LYS A 161 15.56 10.81 -3.28
CA LYS A 161 14.77 9.66 -3.75
C LYS A 161 14.24 8.77 -2.63
N TRP A 162 14.88 8.85 -1.47
CA TRP A 162 14.78 7.88 -0.41
C TRP A 162 14.50 8.59 0.92
N HIS A 163 14.17 7.81 1.94
CA HIS A 163 13.85 8.27 3.29
C HIS A 163 12.65 9.23 3.28
N ASN A 164 11.57 8.83 2.59
CA ASN A 164 10.34 9.62 2.54
C ASN A 164 9.51 9.54 3.83
N GLY A 165 9.67 8.47 4.60
CA GLY A 165 8.80 8.16 5.74
C GLY A 165 7.42 7.74 5.26
N GLY A 166 6.38 8.24 5.92
CA GLY A 166 5.00 8.11 5.46
C GLY A 166 4.05 7.44 6.44
N ALA A 167 4.56 6.78 7.49
CA ALA A 167 3.68 6.17 8.49
C ALA A 167 2.80 7.24 9.16
N LEU A 168 1.50 6.96 9.24
CA LEU A 168 0.49 7.74 9.94
C LEU A 168 -0.18 6.88 10.99
N HIS A 169 -0.41 7.42 12.18
CA HIS A 169 -1.14 6.70 13.22
C HIS A 169 -1.75 7.67 14.23
N PHE A 170 -2.94 7.36 14.75
CA PHE A 170 -3.50 8.09 15.88
C PHE A 170 -2.98 7.53 17.21
N GLY A 171 -2.40 8.39 18.04
CA GLY A 171 -2.02 8.02 19.39
C GLY A 171 -3.24 7.93 20.32
N LYS A 172 -3.05 7.28 21.46
CA LYS A 172 -4.08 7.19 22.53
C LYS A 172 -4.49 8.55 23.10
N ASP A 173 -3.72 9.61 22.83
CA ASP A 173 -4.00 10.99 23.19
C ASP A 173 -4.83 11.74 22.14
N GLY A 174 -5.34 11.04 21.12
CA GLY A 174 -6.21 11.58 20.09
C GLY A 174 -5.48 12.40 19.02
N LYS A 175 -4.15 12.40 19.00
CA LYS A 175 -3.37 13.17 18.03
C LYS A 175 -2.91 12.29 16.87
N LEU A 176 -2.85 12.88 15.69
CA LEU A 176 -2.26 12.23 14.51
C LEU A 176 -0.73 12.40 14.56
N TYR A 177 -0.03 11.27 14.49
CA TYR A 177 1.42 11.16 14.45
C TYR A 177 1.88 10.80 13.05
N ALA A 178 2.91 11.47 12.57
CA ALA A 178 3.50 11.21 11.25
C ALA A 178 5.01 10.95 11.35
N ALA A 179 5.46 9.86 10.73
CA ALA A 179 6.88 9.59 10.54
C ALA A 179 7.37 10.28 9.27
N VAL A 180 8.22 11.29 9.43
CA VAL A 180 8.84 12.04 8.32
C VAL A 180 10.30 11.62 8.23
N GLY A 181 10.73 11.17 7.06
CA GLY A 181 12.11 10.72 6.91
C GLY A 181 13.13 11.87 6.82
N ASN A 182 14.37 11.57 7.21
CA ASN A 182 15.50 12.49 7.18
C ASN A 182 16.09 12.54 5.77
N ARG A 183 15.50 13.39 4.95
CA ARG A 183 16.02 13.76 3.64
C ARG A 183 17.43 14.35 3.76
N LYS A 184 18.25 14.28 2.72
CA LYS A 184 19.68 14.72 2.74
C LYS A 184 19.86 16.25 2.85
N THR A 185 18.89 16.96 3.40
CA THR A 185 18.91 18.41 3.62
C THR A 185 19.15 18.67 5.11
N LEU A 186 20.34 19.20 5.43
CA LEU A 186 20.60 19.82 6.74
C LEU A 186 19.61 20.97 6.91
N VAL A 187 18.60 20.76 7.75
CA VAL A 187 17.76 21.84 8.28
C VAL A 187 18.06 21.93 9.77
N TRP A 188 18.60 23.07 10.20
CA TRP A 188 18.67 23.44 11.60
C TRP A 188 17.25 23.68 12.12
N LEU A 189 16.62 22.62 12.63
CA LEU A 189 15.52 22.70 13.57
C LEU A 189 15.63 21.49 14.51
N LEU A 190 15.62 21.80 15.80
CA LEU A 190 15.81 20.86 16.90
C LEU A 190 14.87 19.66 16.81
N ALA A 191 15.47 18.50 17.06
CA ALA A 191 14.87 17.24 17.49
C ALA A 191 13.99 16.46 16.49
N SER A 192 14.30 15.17 16.42
CA SER A 192 13.36 14.09 16.17
C SER A 192 11.99 14.39 16.75
N SER A 193 11.04 14.80 15.92
CA SER A 193 9.66 14.98 16.34
C SER A 193 8.76 14.27 15.37
N CYS A 194 8.09 13.23 15.86
CA CYS A 194 6.81 12.82 15.31
C CYS A 194 5.92 14.07 15.31
N ALA A 195 5.65 14.64 14.13
CA ALA A 195 4.86 15.85 14.04
C ALA A 195 3.44 15.49 14.48
N SER A 196 3.00 16.08 15.60
CA SER A 196 1.68 15.85 16.14
C SER A 196 0.72 16.91 15.58
N ILE A 197 -0.22 16.48 14.75
CA ILE A 197 -1.32 17.35 14.29
C ILE A 197 -2.44 17.24 15.33
N ARG A 198 -2.70 18.35 16.04
CA ARG A 198 -3.87 18.47 16.91
C ARG A 198 -5.09 18.77 16.06
N THR A 199 -6.14 17.97 16.17
CA THR A 199 -7.39 18.12 15.41
C THR A 199 -8.35 19.17 15.99
N ASP A 200 -7.98 19.88 17.06
CA ASP A 200 -8.93 20.60 17.91
C ASP A 200 -8.67 22.09 18.20
N ARG A 201 -7.74 22.82 17.54
CA ARG A 201 -7.69 24.31 17.66
C ARG A 201 -7.20 25.05 16.41
N PHE A 202 -8.06 25.93 15.90
CA PHE A 202 -7.68 27.06 15.07
C PHE A 202 -6.75 27.99 15.88
N LEU A 203 -5.60 28.36 15.33
CA LEU A 203 -4.89 29.56 15.77
C LEU A 203 -5.50 30.75 15.01
N PRO A 204 -5.93 31.82 15.72
CA PRO A 204 -6.33 33.05 15.06
C PRO A 204 -5.07 33.71 14.49
N ILE A 205 -5.02 33.86 13.17
CA ILE A 205 -4.04 34.75 12.52
C ILE A 205 -4.51 36.16 12.82
N THR A 206 -3.78 36.87 13.68
CA THR A 206 -3.89 38.33 13.79
C THR A 206 -3.14 38.91 12.61
N LEU A 207 -3.87 39.56 11.71
CA LEU A 207 -3.30 40.43 10.69
C LEU A 207 -2.81 41.71 11.39
N MET A 208 -1.53 42.05 11.19
CA MET A 208 -1.11 43.45 11.09
C MET A 208 -1.03 43.82 9.62
#